data_AF-A0A243Q6D4-F1
#
_entry.id   AF-A0A243Q6D4-F1
#
_cell.length_a   1.000
_cell.length_b   1.000
_cell.length_c   1.000
_cell.angle_alpha   90.00
_cell.angle_beta   90.00
_cell.angle_gamma   90.00
#
_symmetry.space_group_name_H-M   'P 1'
#
loop_
_entity.id
_entity.type
_entity.pdbx_description
1 polymer ?
#
loop_
_entity_poly.entity_id
_entity_poly.type
_entity_poly.pdbx_seq_one_letter_code
_entity_poly.pdbx_strand_id
1 'polypeptide(L)'
;MTPGEAERIAEELAPGAWPTADAAALHDSAQRARALAASLDGLAAAVASAAGSYTAGGAADGRFHQAVVGGLGHTAGADLPGVAERLRALGTSLDAYARTVTDTRRQMSVIALIADRDARRAEVNAVIGDDTWRVEAASTGRMALTAAGDDHTERSGEAGQSAGAPAATSGMMPMMPFGAMGAAGAAGVGALAGARAHAARDAVGAGDLTWLRARAERLQTTVPSPIAGWFRTAVGVGTGDRGTRVVVVGTNDPQPYQRAGVELADDEALTANGRAPELAILDHMVHAGVTPRAIAAATPMDPATISALQAEDVLVVGPRA
;
A
#
# COMPACT_ATOMS: atom_id res chain seq x y z
N MET A 1 16.62 -4.74 39.15
CA MET A 1 16.42 -5.63 37.99
C MET A 1 16.13 -4.74 36.80
N THR A 2 16.99 -4.77 35.78
CA THR A 2 16.88 -3.88 34.63
C THR A 2 16.00 -4.51 33.54
N PRO A 3 15.28 -3.72 32.73
CA PRO A 3 14.44 -4.22 31.64
C PRO A 3 15.17 -5.17 30.67
N GLY A 4 16.50 -5.08 30.54
CA GLY A 4 17.30 -5.92 29.64
C GLY A 4 17.71 -7.29 30.19
N GLU A 5 17.46 -7.61 31.47
CA GLU A 5 17.87 -8.89 32.03
C GLU A 5 17.07 -10.06 31.46
N ALA A 6 15.76 -9.89 31.30
CA ALA A 6 14.88 -10.90 30.72
C ALA A 6 15.13 -11.10 29.21
N GLU A 7 15.43 -10.01 28.49
CA GLU A 7 15.85 -10.05 27.08
C GLU A 7 17.14 -10.85 26.91
N ARG A 8 18.16 -10.60 27.75
CA ARG A 8 19.41 -11.36 27.73
C ARG A 8 19.17 -12.86 27.95
N ILE A 9 18.36 -13.22 28.94
CA ILE A 9 18.02 -14.62 29.21
C ILE A 9 17.28 -15.24 28.02
N ALA A 10 16.34 -14.50 27.42
CA ALA A 10 15.60 -14.96 26.26
C ALA A 10 16.52 -15.22 25.06
N GLU A 11 17.45 -14.31 24.76
CA GLU A 11 18.43 -14.46 23.68
C GLU A 11 19.44 -15.60 23.94
N GLU A 12 19.81 -15.85 25.20
CA GLU A 12 20.67 -17.00 25.55
C GLU A 12 19.96 -18.35 25.33
N LEU A 13 18.65 -18.42 25.60
CA LEU A 13 17.89 -19.66 25.52
C LEU A 13 17.29 -19.92 24.13
N ALA A 14 16.81 -18.88 23.46
CA ALA A 14 16.14 -18.91 22.17
C ALA A 14 16.55 -17.68 21.30
N PRO A 15 17.73 -17.73 20.67
CA PRO A 15 18.27 -16.61 19.90
C PRO A 15 17.31 -16.13 18.80
N GLY A 16 17.12 -14.81 18.69
CA GLY A 16 16.30 -14.18 17.65
C GLY A 16 14.78 -14.31 17.83
N ALA A 17 14.30 -14.92 18.92
CA ALA A 17 12.86 -14.98 19.22
C ALA A 17 12.34 -13.67 19.83
N TRP A 18 13.21 -12.81 20.35
CA TRP A 18 12.81 -11.58 21.04
C TRP A 18 12.33 -10.49 20.05
N PRO A 19 11.17 -9.85 20.30
CA PRO A 19 10.70 -8.75 19.45
C PRO A 19 11.65 -7.55 19.50
N THR A 20 12.19 -7.15 18.36
CA THR A 20 13.15 -6.03 18.25
C THR A 20 12.52 -4.71 17.79
N ALA A 21 11.30 -4.73 17.28
CA ALA A 21 10.60 -3.52 16.81
C ALA A 21 10.42 -2.48 17.93
N ASP A 22 10.60 -1.20 17.59
CA ASP A 22 10.38 -0.10 18.54
C ASP A 22 8.89 0.23 18.65
N ALA A 23 8.24 -0.33 19.67
CA ALA A 23 6.83 -0.10 19.95
C ALA A 23 6.48 1.38 20.19
N ALA A 24 7.41 2.18 20.75
CA ALA A 24 7.16 3.59 20.99
C ALA A 24 7.19 4.38 19.67
N ALA A 25 8.17 4.11 18.81
CA ALA A 25 8.24 4.72 17.48
C ALA A 25 7.05 4.33 16.59
N LEU A 26 6.57 3.08 16.69
CA LEU A 26 5.36 2.61 16.00
C LEU A 26 4.11 3.35 16.48
N HIS A 27 3.96 3.53 17.80
CA HIS A 27 2.84 4.28 18.36
C HIS A 27 2.88 5.77 17.98
N ASP A 28 4.06 6.41 17.99
CA ASP A 28 4.22 7.78 17.51
C ASP A 28 3.85 7.91 16.03
N SER A 29 4.30 6.96 15.19
CA SER A 29 3.95 6.91 13.78
C SER A 29 2.44 6.75 13.56
N ALA A 30 1.77 5.91 14.36
CA ALA A 30 0.33 5.76 14.35
C ALA A 30 -0.40 7.07 14.69
N GLN A 31 0.07 7.80 15.70
CA GLN A 31 -0.49 9.09 16.08
C GLN A 31 -0.34 10.13 14.97
N ARG A 32 0.83 10.19 14.32
CA ARG A 32 1.07 11.08 13.18
C ARG A 32 0.15 10.77 12.00
N ALA A 33 -0.05 9.50 11.68
CA ALA A 33 -0.96 9.09 10.61
C ALA A 33 -2.41 9.55 10.88
N ARG A 34 -2.89 9.38 12.13
CA ARG A 34 -4.22 9.85 12.54
C ARG A 34 -4.35 11.37 12.53
N ALA A 35 -3.31 12.09 12.95
CA ALA A 35 -3.27 13.55 12.89
C ALA A 35 -3.31 14.08 11.45
N LEU A 36 -2.61 13.41 10.53
CA LEU A 36 -2.67 13.73 9.10
C LEU A 36 -4.06 13.46 8.53
N ALA A 37 -4.69 12.33 8.87
CA ALA A 37 -6.06 12.03 8.47
C ALA A 37 -7.06 13.11 8.94
N ALA A 38 -6.97 13.54 10.20
CA ALA A 38 -7.82 14.61 10.73
C ALA A 38 -7.58 15.96 10.02
N SER A 39 -6.33 16.23 9.62
CA SER A 39 -5.99 17.43 8.85
C SER A 39 -6.61 17.40 7.45
N LEU A 40 -6.64 16.22 6.81
CA LEU A 40 -7.28 16.03 5.51
C LEU A 40 -8.80 16.16 5.57
N ASP A 41 -9.45 15.67 6.62
CA ASP A 41 -10.88 15.90 6.84
C ASP A 41 -11.20 17.40 7.00
N GLY A 42 -10.38 18.10 7.80
CA GLY A 42 -10.51 19.53 8.00
C GLY A 42 -10.35 20.30 6.69
N LEU A 43 -9.40 19.90 5.84
CA LEU A 43 -9.21 20.46 4.52
C LEU A 43 -10.41 20.19 3.61
N ALA A 44 -10.90 18.95 3.55
CA ALA A 44 -12.05 18.57 2.75
C ALA A 44 -13.31 19.35 3.16
N ALA A 45 -13.55 19.50 4.47
CA ALA A 45 -14.66 20.30 5.00
C ALA A 45 -14.51 21.79 4.65
N ALA A 46 -13.31 22.35 4.73
CA ALA A 46 -13.04 23.73 4.35
C ALA A 46 -13.28 23.98 2.85
N VAL A 47 -12.83 23.07 1.99
CA VAL A 47 -13.06 23.13 0.54
C VAL A 47 -14.56 23.03 0.22
N ALA A 48 -15.27 22.09 0.84
CA ALA A 48 -16.73 21.94 0.66
C ALA A 48 -17.50 23.17 1.14
N SER A 49 -17.12 23.75 2.29
CA SER A 49 -17.73 24.98 2.82
C SER A 49 -17.47 26.19 1.92
N ALA A 50 -16.25 26.34 1.41
CA ALA A 50 -15.89 27.41 0.47
C ALA A 50 -16.67 27.27 -0.85
N ALA A 51 -16.78 26.06 -1.40
CA ALA A 51 -17.58 25.78 -2.60
C ALA A 51 -19.07 26.07 -2.38
N GLY A 52 -19.64 25.66 -1.24
CA GLY A 52 -21.03 25.94 -0.89
C GLY A 52 -21.32 27.44 -0.70
N SER A 53 -20.44 28.16 -0.01
CA SER A 53 -20.60 29.60 0.22
C SER A 53 -20.49 30.41 -1.07
N TYR A 54 -19.61 30.00 -1.98
CA TYR A 54 -19.39 30.66 -3.25
C TYR A 54 -20.52 30.40 -4.26
N THR A 55 -21.18 29.24 -4.19
CA THR A 55 -22.32 28.88 -5.06
C THR A 55 -23.67 29.38 -4.55
N ALA A 56 -23.83 29.58 -3.24
CA ALA A 56 -25.06 30.10 -2.63
C ALA A 56 -25.27 31.62 -2.84
N GLY A 57 -24.22 32.38 -3.14
CA GLY A 57 -24.30 33.80 -3.47
C GLY A 57 -24.84 34.00 -4.89
N GLY A 58 -26.17 33.97 -5.06
CA GLY A 58 -26.91 33.95 -6.33
C GLY A 58 -26.77 35.17 -7.27
N ALA A 59 -25.57 35.71 -7.48
CA ALA A 59 -25.31 36.89 -8.31
C ALA A 59 -23.99 36.82 -9.10
N ALA A 60 -23.52 35.64 -9.51
CA ALA A 60 -22.22 35.52 -10.20
C ALA A 60 -22.32 34.77 -11.52
N ASP A 61 -22.99 35.35 -12.51
CA ASP A 61 -22.87 34.90 -13.90
C ASP A 61 -21.60 35.49 -14.52
N GLY A 62 -20.66 34.62 -14.92
CA GLY A 62 -19.46 35.02 -15.63
C GLY A 62 -18.37 33.95 -15.73
N ARG A 63 -17.48 34.08 -16.74
CA ARG A 63 -16.36 33.15 -17.00
C ARG A 63 -15.40 33.01 -15.82
N PHE A 64 -15.22 34.06 -15.02
CA PHE A 64 -14.39 34.00 -13.80
C PHE A 64 -15.03 33.14 -12.71
N HIS A 65 -16.33 33.29 -12.46
CA HIS A 65 -17.07 32.46 -11.51
C HIS A 65 -17.03 30.98 -11.91
N GLN A 66 -17.25 30.68 -13.19
CA GLN A 66 -17.15 29.30 -13.71
C GLN A 66 -15.73 28.73 -13.55
N ALA A 67 -14.67 29.52 -13.78
CA ALA A 67 -13.30 29.07 -13.58
C ALA A 67 -12.98 28.79 -12.09
N VAL A 68 -13.53 29.60 -11.17
CA VAL A 68 -13.38 29.40 -9.72
C VAL A 68 -14.16 28.19 -9.24
N VAL A 69 -15.42 28.01 -9.67
CA VAL A 69 -16.22 26.81 -9.35
C VAL A 69 -15.59 25.55 -9.96
N GLY A 70 -15.10 25.61 -11.19
CA GLY A 70 -14.38 24.51 -11.83
C GLY A 70 -13.07 24.16 -11.11
N GLY A 71 -12.30 25.17 -10.69
CA GLY A 71 -11.09 24.96 -9.89
C GLY A 71 -11.37 24.37 -8.51
N LEU A 72 -12.41 24.87 -7.82
CA LEU A 72 -12.86 24.34 -6.54
C LEU A 72 -13.37 22.89 -6.67
N GLY A 73 -14.14 22.60 -7.72
CA GLY A 73 -14.60 21.26 -8.06
C GLY A 73 -13.45 20.30 -8.36
N HIS A 74 -12.38 20.77 -8.99
CA HIS A 74 -11.16 20.00 -9.22
C HIS A 74 -10.44 19.66 -7.91
N THR A 75 -10.24 20.64 -7.02
CA THR A 75 -9.66 20.39 -5.69
C THR A 75 -10.55 19.57 -4.77
N ALA A 76 -11.87 19.67 -4.90
CA ALA A 76 -12.85 18.83 -4.20
C ALA A 76 -12.95 17.42 -4.79
N GLY A 77 -12.53 17.24 -6.05
CA GLY A 77 -12.46 15.95 -6.75
C GLY A 77 -11.25 15.11 -6.35
N ALA A 78 -10.27 15.67 -5.65
CA ALA A 78 -9.24 14.88 -4.98
C ALA A 78 -9.90 14.04 -3.87
N ASP A 79 -9.61 12.73 -3.83
CA ASP A 79 -10.15 11.79 -2.83
C ASP A 79 -9.47 11.97 -1.45
N LEU A 80 -9.57 13.18 -0.91
CA LEU A 80 -9.11 13.52 0.44
C LEU A 80 -9.76 12.60 1.50
N PRO A 81 -11.06 12.27 1.42
CA PRO A 81 -11.69 11.36 2.38
C PRO A 81 -11.12 9.94 2.32
N GLY A 82 -10.87 9.38 1.12
CA GLY A 82 -10.31 8.04 1.00
C GLY A 82 -8.82 7.97 1.34
N VAL A 83 -8.04 9.05 1.15
CA VAL A 83 -6.68 9.13 1.69
C VAL A 83 -6.69 9.22 3.21
N ALA A 84 -7.60 10.02 3.80
CA ALA A 84 -7.75 10.10 5.24
C ALA A 84 -8.13 8.74 5.85
N GLU A 85 -9.01 7.98 5.18
CA GLU A 85 -9.39 6.64 5.62
C GLU A 85 -8.22 5.65 5.59
N ARG A 86 -7.43 5.66 4.52
CA ARG A 86 -6.21 4.85 4.43
C ARG A 86 -5.20 5.18 5.53
N LEU A 87 -5.04 6.46 5.88
CA LEU A 87 -4.17 6.89 6.97
C LEU A 87 -4.69 6.45 8.35
N ARG A 88 -6.01 6.43 8.57
CA ARG A 88 -6.61 5.87 9.80
C ARG A 88 -6.39 4.37 9.88
N ALA A 89 -6.56 3.66 8.78
CA ALA A 89 -6.35 2.22 8.70
C ALA A 89 -4.86 1.87 8.98
N LEU A 90 -3.94 2.61 8.37
CA LEU A 90 -2.50 2.51 8.65
C LEU A 90 -2.20 2.78 10.13
N GLY A 91 -2.71 3.87 10.69
CA GLY A 91 -2.51 4.19 12.11
C GLY A 91 -3.07 3.12 13.04
N THR A 92 -4.17 2.48 12.66
CA THR A 92 -4.77 1.36 13.43
C THR A 92 -3.88 0.13 13.39
N SER A 93 -3.36 -0.23 12.22
CA SER A 93 -2.43 -1.36 12.05
C SER A 93 -1.12 -1.17 12.79
N LEU A 94 -0.51 0.03 12.70
CA LEU A 94 0.72 0.36 13.43
C LEU A 94 0.54 0.25 14.95
N ASP A 95 -0.59 0.73 15.47
CA ASP A 95 -0.91 0.67 16.89
C ASP A 95 -1.21 -0.76 17.36
N ALA A 96 -1.90 -1.56 16.53
CA ALA A 96 -2.11 -2.99 16.78
C ALA A 96 -0.77 -3.74 16.83
N TYR A 97 0.13 -3.48 15.88
CA TYR A 97 1.47 -4.08 15.87
C TYR A 97 2.30 -3.66 17.09
N ALA A 98 2.28 -2.38 17.48
CA ALA A 98 2.96 -1.89 18.67
C ALA A 98 2.47 -2.58 19.96
N ARG A 99 1.16 -2.85 20.08
CA ARG A 99 0.57 -3.62 21.19
C ARG A 99 1.04 -5.06 21.17
N THR A 100 0.98 -5.73 20.02
CA THR A 100 1.48 -7.10 19.84
C THR A 100 2.94 -7.23 20.30
N VAL A 101 3.82 -6.30 19.90
CA VAL A 101 5.22 -6.26 20.33
C VAL A 101 5.32 -6.10 21.86
N THR A 102 4.57 -5.17 22.44
CA THR A 102 4.60 -4.89 23.88
C THR A 102 4.11 -6.07 24.71
N ASP A 103 3.01 -6.70 24.29
CA ASP A 103 2.42 -7.84 24.99
C ASP A 103 3.30 -9.09 24.87
N THR A 104 3.87 -9.35 23.69
CA THR A 104 4.86 -10.42 23.53
C THR A 104 6.09 -10.18 24.41
N ARG A 105 6.65 -8.97 24.46
CA ARG A 105 7.79 -8.65 25.34
C ARG A 105 7.45 -8.91 26.81
N ARG A 106 6.24 -8.55 27.26
CA ARG A 106 5.78 -8.83 28.63
C ARG A 106 5.69 -10.34 28.89
N GLN A 107 5.08 -11.08 27.96
CA GLN A 107 4.95 -12.54 28.07
C GLN A 107 6.32 -13.23 28.09
N MET A 108 7.20 -12.93 27.13
CA MET A 108 8.54 -13.49 27.07
C MET A 108 9.39 -13.09 28.27
N SER A 109 9.19 -11.89 28.83
CA SER A 109 9.86 -11.51 30.08
C SER A 109 9.50 -12.44 31.22
N VAL A 110 8.22 -12.79 31.37
CA VAL A 110 7.76 -13.73 32.41
C VAL A 110 8.33 -15.13 32.16
N ILE A 111 8.29 -15.61 30.91
CA ILE A 111 8.84 -16.93 30.54
C ILE A 111 10.34 -16.99 30.85
N ALA A 112 11.11 -15.97 30.45
CA ALA A 112 12.54 -15.88 30.71
C ALA A 112 12.87 -15.91 32.21
N LEU A 113 12.11 -15.20 33.03
CA LEU A 113 12.30 -15.19 34.49
C LEU A 113 11.94 -16.53 35.14
N ILE A 114 10.92 -17.23 34.64
CA ILE A 114 10.60 -18.59 35.08
C ILE A 114 11.74 -19.53 34.70
N ALA A 115 12.26 -19.43 33.47
CA ALA A 115 13.37 -20.25 33.02
C ALA A 115 14.66 -20.01 33.84
N ASP A 116 14.99 -18.76 34.18
CA ASP A 116 16.13 -18.43 35.05
C ASP A 116 15.95 -18.99 36.47
N ARG A 117 14.74 -18.86 37.05
CA ARG A 117 14.41 -19.48 38.33
C ARG A 117 14.60 -21.01 38.29
N ASP A 118 14.12 -21.65 37.24
CA ASP A 118 14.17 -23.11 37.10
C ASP A 118 15.60 -23.59 36.82
N ALA A 119 16.41 -22.81 36.09
CA ALA A 119 17.84 -23.04 35.92
C ALA A 119 18.59 -22.97 37.26
N ARG A 120 18.34 -21.94 38.07
CA ARG A 120 18.94 -21.84 39.43
C ARG A 120 18.53 -22.99 40.35
N ARG A 121 17.29 -23.47 40.25
CA ARG A 121 16.84 -24.66 40.99
C ARG A 121 17.56 -25.92 40.51
N ALA A 122 17.73 -26.07 39.20
CA ALA A 122 18.46 -27.17 38.61
C ALA A 122 19.95 -27.17 39.01
N GLU A 123 20.57 -26.00 39.15
CA GLU A 123 21.94 -25.88 39.67
C GLU A 123 22.07 -26.41 41.10
N VAL A 124 21.10 -26.14 41.97
CA VAL A 124 21.08 -26.68 43.34
C VAL A 124 20.94 -28.21 43.32
N ASN A 125 20.05 -28.75 42.49
CA ASN A 125 19.86 -30.21 42.37
C ASN A 125 21.08 -30.92 41.77
N ALA A 126 21.77 -30.27 40.84
CA ALA A 126 22.99 -30.80 40.24
C ALA A 126 24.13 -30.91 41.27
N VAL A 127 24.20 -30.02 42.27
CA VAL A 127 25.15 -30.16 43.39
C VAL A 127 24.88 -31.44 44.20
N ILE A 128 23.65 -31.95 44.19
CA ILE A 128 23.23 -33.19 44.86
C ILE A 128 23.45 -34.42 43.94
N GLY A 129 23.90 -34.21 42.70
CA GLY A 129 24.32 -35.26 41.77
C GLY A 129 23.31 -35.61 40.67
N ASP A 130 22.25 -34.82 40.49
CA ASP A 130 21.27 -35.03 39.42
C ASP A 130 21.32 -33.90 38.37
N ASP A 131 22.13 -34.10 37.33
CA ASP A 131 22.30 -33.15 36.22
C ASP A 131 21.11 -33.11 35.24
N THR A 132 20.17 -34.06 35.33
CA THR A 132 19.02 -34.18 34.42
C THR A 132 18.15 -32.92 34.46
N TRP A 133 18.01 -32.31 35.65
CA TRP A 133 17.23 -31.10 35.88
C TRP A 133 17.75 -29.88 35.10
N ARG A 134 19.06 -29.79 34.82
CA ARG A 134 19.63 -28.67 34.06
C ARG A 134 19.18 -28.71 32.60
N VAL A 135 19.16 -29.90 32.02
CA VAL A 135 18.75 -30.12 30.64
C VAL A 135 17.25 -29.88 30.49
N GLU A 136 16.43 -30.35 31.43
CA GLU A 136 14.97 -30.14 31.42
C GLU A 136 14.60 -28.66 31.59
N ALA A 137 15.22 -27.95 32.53
CA ALA A 137 14.96 -26.52 32.72
C ALA A 137 15.32 -25.69 31.48
N ALA A 138 16.50 -25.94 30.89
CA ALA A 138 16.94 -25.22 29.70
C ALA A 138 16.08 -25.53 28.46
N SER A 139 15.68 -26.80 28.27
CA SER A 139 14.85 -27.20 27.12
C SER A 139 13.42 -26.67 27.22
N THR A 140 12.82 -26.70 28.42
CA THR A 140 11.48 -26.14 28.66
C THR A 140 11.46 -24.63 28.44
N GLY A 141 12.46 -23.91 28.96
CA GLY A 141 12.61 -22.47 28.75
C GLY A 141 12.76 -22.11 27.27
N ARG A 142 13.62 -22.83 26.54
CA ARG A 142 13.79 -22.64 25.09
C ARG A 142 12.49 -22.88 24.34
N MET A 143 11.80 -24.00 24.59
CA MET A 143 10.57 -24.34 23.87
C MET A 143 9.47 -23.31 24.10
N ALA A 144 9.31 -22.83 25.34
CA ALA A 144 8.32 -21.80 25.67
C ALA A 144 8.63 -20.45 25.01
N LEU A 145 9.91 -20.05 24.95
CA LEU A 145 10.34 -18.81 24.29
C LEU A 145 10.17 -18.88 22.77
N THR A 146 10.55 -20.00 22.14
CA THR A 146 10.35 -20.21 20.71
C THR A 146 8.87 -20.18 20.36
N ALA A 147 8.01 -20.86 21.13
CA ALA A 147 6.56 -20.83 20.91
C ALA A 147 5.97 -19.41 21.03
N ALA A 148 6.46 -18.61 21.99
CA ALA A 148 6.04 -17.21 22.11
C ALA A 148 6.54 -16.32 20.95
N GLY A 149 7.71 -16.62 20.39
CA GLY A 149 8.24 -15.96 19.19
C GLY A 149 7.48 -16.33 17.91
N ASP A 150 7.06 -17.59 17.78
CA ASP A 150 6.23 -18.05 16.66
C ASP A 150 4.84 -17.40 16.70
N ASP A 151 4.20 -17.40 17.88
CA ASP A 151 2.92 -16.73 18.13
C ASP A 151 3.02 -15.21 17.89
N HIS A 152 4.16 -14.59 18.22
CA HIS A 152 4.41 -13.20 17.85
C HIS A 152 4.46 -13.00 16.34
N THR A 153 5.10 -13.90 15.59
CA THR A 153 5.20 -13.82 14.14
C THR A 153 3.81 -13.92 13.49
N GLU A 154 2.96 -14.84 13.97
CA GLU A 154 1.59 -15.01 13.51
C GLU A 154 0.73 -13.76 13.80
N ARG A 155 0.67 -13.33 15.08
CA ARG A 155 -0.10 -12.14 15.49
C ARG A 155 0.38 -10.85 14.82
N SER A 156 1.66 -10.76 14.49
CA SER A 156 2.23 -9.63 13.75
C SER A 156 1.79 -9.61 12.29
N GLY A 157 1.68 -10.78 11.66
CA GLY A 157 1.12 -10.93 10.32
C GLY A 157 -0.34 -10.46 10.25
N GLU A 158 -1.16 -10.83 11.23
CA GLU A 158 -2.56 -10.41 11.34
C GLU A 158 -2.70 -8.89 11.58
N ALA A 159 -1.84 -8.31 12.43
CA ALA A 159 -1.80 -6.86 12.65
C ALA A 159 -1.44 -6.07 11.38
N GLY A 160 -0.63 -6.63 10.49
CA GLY A 160 -0.32 -6.05 9.19
C GLY A 160 -1.47 -6.14 8.18
N GLN A 161 -2.27 -7.21 8.24
CA GLN A 161 -3.38 -7.46 7.30
C GLN A 161 -4.68 -6.74 7.69
N SER A 162 -4.88 -6.46 8.98
CA SER A 162 -6.05 -5.73 9.51
C SER A 162 -6.10 -4.24 9.10
N ALA A 163 -5.06 -3.72 8.42
CA ALA A 163 -5.07 -2.41 7.78
C ALA A 163 -5.99 -2.29 6.56
N GLY A 164 -6.68 -3.37 6.17
CA GLY A 164 -7.66 -3.34 5.09
C GLY A 164 -7.03 -2.93 3.75
N ALA A 165 -6.45 -3.90 3.04
CA ALA A 165 -6.56 -3.80 1.59
C ALA A 165 -8.07 -3.70 1.29
N PRO A 166 -8.54 -2.71 0.49
CA PRO A 166 -9.94 -2.64 0.13
C PRO A 166 -10.36 -4.01 -0.35
N ALA A 167 -11.44 -4.54 0.21
CA ALA A 167 -12.10 -5.70 -0.34
C ALA A 167 -12.51 -5.32 -1.78
N ALA A 168 -11.68 -5.69 -2.74
CA ALA A 168 -12.14 -5.95 -4.08
C ALA A 168 -13.18 -7.05 -3.89
N THR A 169 -14.46 -6.66 -3.91
CA THR A 169 -15.57 -7.58 -4.11
C THR A 169 -15.32 -8.25 -5.46
N SER A 170 -14.56 -9.34 -5.42
CA SER A 170 -14.56 -10.37 -6.45
C SER A 170 -16.02 -10.77 -6.65
N GLY A 171 -16.41 -10.82 -7.93
CA GLY A 171 -17.80 -10.93 -8.36
C GLY A 171 -18.63 -11.92 -7.56
N MET A 172 -19.48 -11.39 -6.69
CA MET A 172 -20.70 -12.05 -6.26
C MET A 172 -21.85 -11.19 -6.79
N MET A 173 -22.43 -11.67 -7.88
CA MET A 173 -23.67 -11.14 -8.44
C MET A 173 -24.72 -11.02 -7.32
N PRO A 174 -25.30 -9.83 -7.06
CA PRO A 174 -26.56 -9.78 -6.36
C PRO A 174 -27.62 -10.40 -7.28
N MET A 175 -28.10 -11.58 -6.91
CA MET A 175 -29.34 -12.13 -7.45
C MET A 175 -30.48 -11.15 -7.13
N MET A 176 -30.79 -10.28 -8.08
CA MET A 176 -31.96 -9.42 -8.06
C MET A 176 -33.22 -10.31 -8.09
N PRO A 177 -34.15 -10.17 -7.13
CA PRO A 177 -35.44 -10.83 -7.23
C PRO A 177 -36.26 -10.18 -8.35
N PHE A 178 -36.74 -11.02 -9.26
CA PHE A 178 -37.71 -10.70 -10.28
C PHE A 178 -38.98 -10.09 -9.65
N GLY A 179 -39.33 -8.87 -10.05
CA GLY A 179 -40.71 -8.38 -9.97
C GLY A 179 -40.86 -6.94 -9.53
N ALA A 180 -40.93 -6.01 -10.48
CA ALA A 180 -41.87 -4.87 -10.45
C ALA A 180 -41.77 -4.08 -11.76
N MET A 181 -42.68 -4.43 -12.67
CA MET A 181 -43.05 -3.68 -13.86
C MET A 181 -43.82 -2.41 -13.42
N GLY A 182 -43.49 -1.22 -13.93
CA GLY A 182 -44.37 -0.06 -13.76
C GLY A 182 -43.83 1.33 -14.14
N ALA A 183 -44.32 1.83 -15.29
CA ALA A 183 -44.62 3.22 -15.64
C ALA A 183 -43.48 4.27 -15.62
N ALA A 184 -42.98 4.71 -16.77
CA ALA A 184 -43.54 5.75 -17.67
C ALA A 184 -43.40 7.19 -17.14
N GLY A 185 -42.67 8.05 -17.87
CA GLY A 185 -42.65 9.49 -17.63
C GLY A 185 -41.55 10.25 -18.36
N ALA A 186 -41.85 10.71 -19.58
CA ALA A 186 -41.04 11.48 -20.51
C ALA A 186 -40.36 12.77 -20.01
N ALA A 187 -39.15 13.03 -20.52
CA ALA A 187 -38.63 14.32 -21.04
C ALA A 187 -37.16 14.06 -21.48
N GLY A 188 -36.60 14.50 -22.60
CA GLY A 188 -36.98 15.36 -23.69
C GLY A 188 -35.73 15.46 -24.58
N VAL A 189 -35.94 15.51 -25.88
CA VAL A 189 -34.94 15.40 -26.96
C VAL A 189 -33.96 16.58 -26.95
N GLY A 190 -32.65 16.31 -27.09
CA GLY A 190 -31.65 17.37 -27.29
C GLY A 190 -30.20 16.93 -27.17
N ALA A 191 -29.76 15.87 -27.87
CA ALA A 191 -28.38 15.42 -27.82
C ALA A 191 -27.84 15.03 -29.20
N LEU A 192 -27.60 16.00 -30.08
CA LEU A 192 -26.69 15.85 -31.22
C LEU A 192 -26.15 17.23 -31.65
N ALA A 193 -24.97 17.61 -31.14
CA ALA A 193 -23.92 18.39 -31.81
C ALA A 193 -22.94 18.94 -30.75
N GLY A 194 -21.81 18.26 -30.54
CA GLY A 194 -20.74 18.79 -29.67
C GLY A 194 -19.62 17.83 -29.31
N ALA A 195 -19.80 16.51 -29.48
CA ALA A 195 -18.83 15.50 -29.01
C ALA A 195 -17.68 15.18 -29.98
N ARG A 196 -17.34 16.06 -30.95
CA ARG A 196 -16.25 15.79 -31.92
C ARG A 196 -15.16 16.86 -32.03
N ALA A 197 -15.02 17.74 -31.04
CA ALA A 197 -13.95 18.75 -31.01
C ALA A 197 -13.04 18.72 -29.76
N HIS A 198 -13.17 17.72 -28.89
CA HIS A 198 -12.22 17.51 -27.77
C HIS A 198 -11.45 16.17 -27.80
N ALA A 199 -11.77 15.27 -28.73
CA ALA A 199 -11.10 13.97 -28.87
C ALA A 199 -9.76 14.03 -29.66
N ALA A 200 -9.23 15.23 -29.95
CA ALA A 200 -8.08 15.41 -30.83
C ALA A 200 -6.82 15.98 -30.15
N ARG A 201 -6.77 16.03 -28.80
CA ARG A 201 -5.58 16.45 -28.04
C ARG A 201 -4.96 15.39 -27.10
N ASP A 202 -5.52 14.19 -27.06
CA ASP A 202 -5.24 13.20 -25.99
C ASP A 202 -4.75 11.81 -26.47
N ALA A 203 -4.25 11.68 -27.70
CA ALA A 203 -3.71 10.41 -28.18
C ALA A 203 -2.20 10.29 -27.85
N VAL A 204 -1.79 9.19 -27.21
CA VAL A 204 -0.36 8.85 -27.04
C VAL A 204 0.30 8.79 -28.40
N GLY A 205 1.30 9.64 -28.63
CA GLY A 205 2.00 9.68 -29.92
C GLY A 205 2.84 8.43 -30.15
N ALA A 206 3.09 8.08 -31.42
CA ALA A 206 4.00 6.97 -31.77
C ALA A 206 5.42 7.15 -31.18
N GLY A 207 5.84 8.41 -30.96
CA GLY A 207 7.09 8.74 -30.27
C GLY A 207 7.08 8.33 -28.78
N ASP A 208 5.97 8.52 -28.07
CA ASP A 208 5.83 8.12 -26.66
C ASP A 208 5.86 6.60 -26.51
N LEU A 209 5.20 5.86 -27.42
CA LEU A 209 5.23 4.40 -27.41
C LEU A 209 6.65 3.85 -27.68
N THR A 210 7.38 4.49 -28.59
CA THR A 210 8.77 4.14 -28.89
C THR A 210 9.69 4.42 -27.70
N TRP A 211 9.51 5.59 -27.06
CA TRP A 211 10.25 5.96 -25.86
C TRP A 211 9.96 5.03 -24.69
N LEU A 212 8.68 4.70 -24.44
CA LEU A 212 8.23 3.82 -23.36
C LEU A 212 8.89 2.45 -23.46
N ARG A 213 8.90 1.87 -24.66
CA ARG A 213 9.56 0.60 -24.93
C ARG A 213 11.07 0.68 -24.67
N ALA A 214 11.74 1.68 -25.22
CA ALA A 214 13.18 1.87 -25.01
C ALA A 214 13.53 2.10 -23.52
N ARG A 215 12.66 2.77 -22.77
CA ARG A 215 12.85 3.03 -21.34
C ARG A 215 12.67 1.75 -20.52
N ALA A 216 11.62 0.96 -20.80
CA ALA A 216 11.41 -0.34 -20.17
C ALA A 216 12.58 -1.29 -20.43
N GLU A 217 13.07 -1.37 -21.67
CA GLU A 217 14.26 -2.15 -22.03
C GLU A 217 15.50 -1.69 -21.25
N ARG A 218 15.75 -0.37 -21.19
CA ARG A 218 16.88 0.19 -20.45
C ARG A 218 16.84 -0.17 -18.97
N LEU A 219 15.70 0.02 -18.30
CA LEU A 219 15.55 -0.32 -16.88
C LEU A 219 15.83 -1.81 -16.63
N GLN A 220 15.33 -2.70 -17.50
CA GLN A 220 15.60 -4.12 -17.35
C GLN A 220 17.07 -4.48 -17.56
N THR A 221 17.79 -3.80 -18.45
CA THR A 221 19.24 -4.05 -18.68
C THR A 221 20.13 -3.57 -17.54
N THR A 222 19.63 -2.65 -16.70
CA THR A 222 20.37 -2.17 -15.52
C THR A 222 20.23 -3.08 -14.30
N VAL A 223 19.39 -4.11 -14.39
CA VAL A 223 19.16 -5.09 -13.32
C VAL A 223 20.38 -6.03 -13.18
N PRO A 224 20.96 -6.17 -11.98
CA PRO A 224 22.06 -7.10 -11.75
C PRO A 224 21.70 -8.55 -12.11
N SER A 225 22.63 -9.26 -12.77
CA SER A 225 22.47 -10.67 -13.18
C SER A 225 21.92 -11.62 -12.09
N PRO A 226 22.33 -11.51 -10.79
CA PRO A 226 21.81 -12.38 -9.74
C PRO A 226 20.29 -12.30 -9.51
N ILE A 227 19.64 -11.19 -9.90
CA ILE A 227 18.21 -10.97 -9.67
C ILE A 227 17.39 -10.78 -10.95
N ALA A 228 18.04 -10.68 -12.11
CA ALA A 228 17.41 -10.48 -13.41
C ALA A 228 16.37 -11.58 -13.77
N GLY A 229 16.48 -12.78 -13.18
CA GLY A 229 15.54 -13.88 -13.39
C GLY A 229 14.18 -13.71 -12.71
N TRP A 230 14.07 -12.88 -11.67
CA TRP A 230 12.82 -12.71 -10.90
C TRP A 230 12.39 -11.25 -10.74
N PHE A 231 13.32 -10.29 -10.83
CA PHE A 231 13.01 -8.87 -10.75
C PHE A 231 12.49 -8.36 -12.10
N ARG A 232 11.31 -7.74 -12.08
CA ARG A 232 10.63 -7.24 -13.27
C ARG A 232 10.31 -5.77 -13.11
N THR A 233 10.47 -5.05 -14.21
CA THR A 233 10.16 -3.62 -14.29
C THR A 233 9.21 -3.34 -15.44
N ALA A 234 8.34 -2.35 -15.24
CA ALA A 234 7.49 -1.79 -16.27
C ALA A 234 7.50 -0.27 -16.17
N VAL A 235 7.11 0.39 -17.25
CA VAL A 235 7.03 1.85 -17.34
C VAL A 235 5.68 2.22 -17.91
N GLY A 236 4.95 3.09 -17.22
CA GLY A 236 3.71 3.66 -17.68
C GLY A 236 3.83 5.14 -17.98
N VAL A 237 3.08 5.59 -18.97
CA VAL A 237 2.76 7.00 -19.17
C VAL A 237 1.27 7.20 -18.96
N GLY A 238 0.96 8.24 -18.21
CA GLY A 238 -0.38 8.74 -18.01
C GLY A 238 -0.45 10.25 -18.24
N THR A 239 -1.69 10.74 -18.23
CA THR A 239 -1.99 12.16 -18.32
C THR A 239 -2.54 12.61 -16.98
N GLY A 240 -1.79 13.46 -16.28
CA GLY A 240 -2.24 14.12 -15.06
C GLY A 240 -3.06 15.37 -15.37
N ASP A 241 -3.38 16.11 -14.31
CA ASP A 241 -4.17 17.34 -14.40
C ASP A 241 -3.58 18.35 -15.39
N ARG A 242 -4.44 19.02 -16.16
CA ARG A 242 -4.07 20.00 -17.20
C ARG A 242 -3.28 19.41 -18.38
N GLY A 243 -3.31 18.09 -18.58
CA GLY A 243 -2.65 17.44 -19.71
C GLY A 243 -1.16 17.18 -19.50
N THR A 244 -0.66 17.29 -18.26
CA THR A 244 0.76 17.04 -17.97
C THR A 244 1.07 15.55 -18.11
N ARG A 245 2.17 15.25 -18.81
CA ARG A 245 2.68 13.88 -18.94
C ARG A 245 3.27 13.43 -17.61
N VAL A 246 2.82 12.28 -17.11
CA VAL A 246 3.34 11.65 -15.89
C VAL A 246 3.92 10.30 -16.25
N VAL A 247 5.15 10.03 -15.79
CA VAL A 247 5.81 8.73 -15.97
C VAL A 247 5.87 8.01 -14.62
N VAL A 248 5.49 6.74 -14.62
CA VAL A 248 5.56 5.89 -13.44
C VAL A 248 6.31 4.61 -13.80
N VAL A 249 7.31 4.27 -13.00
CA VAL A 249 8.06 3.02 -13.08
C VAL A 249 7.53 2.06 -12.02
N GLY A 250 7.05 0.91 -12.46
CA GLY A 250 6.55 -0.16 -11.61
C GLY A 250 7.60 -1.23 -11.41
N THR A 251 7.61 -1.82 -10.21
CA THR A 251 8.40 -3.00 -9.89
C THR A 251 7.52 -4.07 -9.24
N ASN A 252 7.98 -5.32 -9.26
CA ASN A 252 7.31 -6.43 -8.59
C ASN A 252 7.70 -6.57 -7.12
N ASP A 253 8.44 -5.61 -6.56
CA ASP A 253 8.77 -5.60 -5.14
C ASP A 253 7.54 -5.31 -4.27
N PRO A 254 7.53 -5.78 -3.01
CA PRO A 254 6.46 -5.48 -2.06
C PRO A 254 6.44 -4.03 -1.60
N GLN A 255 7.52 -3.27 -1.79
CA GLN A 255 7.60 -1.85 -1.42
C GLN A 255 8.31 -1.03 -2.51
N PRO A 256 7.91 0.25 -2.71
CA PRO A 256 8.49 1.13 -3.71
C PRO A 256 9.82 1.71 -3.21
N TYR A 257 10.90 0.95 -3.34
CA TYR A 257 12.25 1.45 -3.08
C TYR A 257 13.14 1.28 -4.29
N GLN A 258 14.00 2.28 -4.52
CA GLN A 258 14.94 2.25 -5.63
C GLN A 258 16.07 1.27 -5.32
N ARG A 259 16.12 0.16 -6.04
CA ARG A 259 17.20 -0.83 -5.92
C ARG A 259 18.51 -0.31 -6.50
N ALA A 260 19.62 -0.74 -5.90
CA ALA A 260 20.95 -0.51 -6.45
C ALA A 260 21.05 -1.04 -7.89
N GLY A 261 21.47 -0.17 -8.82
CA GLY A 261 21.53 -0.45 -10.25
C GLY A 261 20.36 0.11 -11.05
N VAL A 262 19.20 0.37 -10.44
CA VAL A 262 18.05 0.98 -11.13
C VAL A 262 18.13 2.50 -11.01
N GLU A 263 18.29 3.20 -12.13
CA GLU A 263 18.31 4.66 -12.19
C GLU A 263 17.01 5.22 -12.74
N LEU A 264 16.31 6.00 -11.92
CA LEU A 264 15.11 6.76 -12.27
C LEU A 264 15.52 8.16 -12.75
N ALA A 265 14.76 8.71 -13.70
CA ALA A 265 14.91 10.10 -14.10
C ALA A 265 14.15 11.03 -13.13
N ASP A 266 14.49 12.32 -13.12
CA ASP A 266 13.91 13.31 -12.21
C ASP A 266 12.38 13.48 -12.36
N ASP A 267 11.82 13.10 -13.52
CA ASP A 267 10.40 13.15 -13.85
C ASP A 267 9.66 11.82 -13.68
N GLU A 268 10.30 10.80 -13.11
CA GLU A 268 9.75 9.46 -12.95
C GLU A 268 9.38 9.15 -11.49
N ALA A 269 8.15 8.68 -11.28
CA ALA A 269 7.72 8.17 -9.99
C ALA A 269 7.93 6.65 -9.88
N LEU A 270 8.33 6.15 -8.71
CA LEU A 270 8.48 4.72 -8.45
C LEU A 270 7.26 4.15 -7.71
N THR A 271 6.76 3.00 -8.15
CA THR A 271 5.68 2.27 -7.48
C THR A 271 5.97 0.78 -7.37
N ALA A 272 5.42 0.15 -6.34
CA ALA A 272 5.46 -1.28 -6.11
C ALA A 272 4.37 -1.70 -5.11
N ASN A 273 3.79 -2.88 -5.29
CA ASN A 273 2.75 -3.42 -4.41
C ASN A 273 2.82 -4.96 -4.28
N GLY A 274 3.95 -5.57 -4.65
CA GLY A 274 4.17 -7.03 -4.61
C GLY A 274 3.42 -7.83 -5.69
N ARG A 275 2.71 -7.16 -6.61
CA ARG A 275 2.02 -7.78 -7.76
C ARG A 275 2.82 -7.58 -9.05
N ALA A 276 2.18 -7.82 -10.19
CA ALA A 276 2.74 -7.50 -11.49
C ALA A 276 3.06 -5.99 -11.58
N PRO A 277 4.27 -5.61 -12.06
CA PRO A 277 4.70 -4.21 -12.14
C PRO A 277 3.70 -3.30 -12.87
N GLU A 278 3.04 -3.82 -13.90
CA GLU A 278 2.06 -3.11 -14.71
C GLU A 278 0.78 -2.78 -13.91
N LEU A 279 0.36 -3.69 -13.04
CA LEU A 279 -0.79 -3.47 -12.16
C LEU A 279 -0.45 -2.49 -11.03
N ALA A 280 0.80 -2.49 -10.55
CA ALA A 280 1.27 -1.50 -9.58
C ALA A 280 1.27 -0.08 -10.17
N ILE A 281 1.61 0.05 -11.46
CA ILE A 281 1.54 1.31 -12.21
C ILE A 281 0.10 1.77 -12.37
N LEU A 282 -0.78 0.89 -12.85
CA LEU A 282 -2.19 1.20 -13.05
C LEU A 282 -2.82 1.70 -11.75
N ASP A 283 -2.63 0.94 -10.67
CA ASP A 283 -3.17 1.26 -9.35
C ASP A 283 -2.64 2.61 -8.82
N HIS A 284 -1.34 2.86 -8.99
CA HIS A 284 -0.75 4.14 -8.60
C HIS A 284 -1.30 5.32 -9.41
N MET A 285 -1.42 5.17 -10.74
CA MET A 285 -1.93 6.24 -11.61
C MET A 285 -3.38 6.58 -11.27
N VAL A 286 -4.24 5.57 -11.13
CA VAL A 286 -5.65 5.75 -10.75
C VAL A 286 -5.76 6.47 -9.41
N HIS A 287 -4.99 6.02 -8.40
CA HIS A 287 -4.99 6.66 -7.08
C HIS A 287 -4.41 8.08 -7.07
N ALA A 288 -3.49 8.39 -7.98
CA ALA A 288 -2.91 9.72 -8.14
C ALA A 288 -3.76 10.67 -9.00
N GLY A 289 -4.93 10.23 -9.49
CA GLY A 289 -5.78 11.00 -10.40
C GLY A 289 -5.18 11.14 -11.81
N VAL A 290 -4.18 10.33 -12.15
CA VAL A 290 -3.54 10.29 -13.45
C VAL A 290 -4.31 9.32 -14.33
N THR A 291 -4.79 9.77 -15.49
CA THR A 291 -5.42 8.86 -16.46
C THR A 291 -4.33 8.02 -17.12
N PRO A 292 -4.29 6.70 -16.90
CA PRO A 292 -3.30 5.83 -17.52
C PRO A 292 -3.54 5.79 -19.03
N ARG A 293 -2.47 5.84 -19.83
CA ARG A 293 -2.60 5.85 -21.30
C ARG A 293 -1.87 4.70 -21.96
N ALA A 294 -0.65 4.41 -21.54
CA ALA A 294 0.14 3.32 -22.10
C ALA A 294 1.10 2.75 -21.06
N ILE A 295 1.30 1.42 -21.08
CA ILE A 295 2.26 0.72 -20.22
C ILE A 295 3.12 -0.21 -21.07
N ALA A 296 4.44 -0.14 -20.86
CA ALA A 296 5.44 -0.97 -21.52
C ALA A 296 6.20 -1.82 -20.50
N ALA A 297 6.48 -3.07 -20.86
CA ALA A 297 7.38 -3.94 -20.09
C ALA A 297 8.40 -4.60 -21.01
N ALA A 298 9.61 -4.81 -20.49
CA ALA A 298 10.69 -5.51 -21.20
C ALA A 298 10.57 -7.04 -21.09
N THR A 299 9.70 -7.53 -20.21
CA THR A 299 9.42 -8.96 -20.03
C THR A 299 8.01 -9.29 -20.51
N PRO A 300 7.74 -10.53 -20.95
CA PRO A 300 6.39 -10.96 -21.29
C PRO A 300 5.41 -10.78 -20.12
N MET A 301 4.26 -10.17 -20.42
CA MET A 301 3.17 -9.96 -19.46
C MET A 301 2.27 -11.19 -19.39
N ASP A 302 1.68 -11.43 -18.22
CA ASP A 302 0.67 -12.48 -18.05
C ASP A 302 -0.65 -12.09 -18.76
N PRO A 303 -1.37 -13.04 -19.40
CA PRO A 303 -2.64 -12.73 -20.09
C PRO A 303 -3.70 -12.05 -19.21
N ALA A 304 -3.77 -12.39 -17.91
CA ALA A 304 -4.69 -11.72 -16.99
C ALA A 304 -4.31 -10.25 -16.75
N THR A 305 -3.01 -9.94 -16.76
CA THR A 305 -2.52 -8.55 -16.66
C THR A 305 -2.87 -7.76 -17.91
N ILE A 306 -2.66 -8.33 -19.10
CA ILE A 306 -3.03 -7.69 -20.36
C ILE A 306 -4.54 -7.40 -20.40
N SER A 307 -5.36 -8.37 -19.96
CA SER A 307 -6.82 -8.24 -19.95
C SER A 307 -7.29 -7.13 -18.99
N ALA A 308 -6.65 -7.01 -17.82
CA ALA A 308 -6.94 -5.94 -16.86
C ALA A 308 -6.56 -4.56 -17.40
N LEU A 309 -5.43 -4.43 -18.09
CA LEU A 309 -5.01 -3.16 -18.70
C LEU A 309 -5.94 -2.74 -19.84
N GLN A 310 -6.39 -3.69 -20.67
CA GLN A 310 -7.31 -3.42 -21.77
C GLN A 310 -8.71 -3.03 -21.28
N ALA A 311 -9.16 -3.54 -20.14
CA ALA A 311 -10.43 -3.16 -19.54
C ALA A 311 -10.46 -1.68 -19.11
N GLU A 312 -9.30 -1.10 -18.84
CA GLU A 312 -9.11 0.31 -18.46
C GLU A 312 -8.67 1.19 -19.66
N ASP A 313 -8.86 0.71 -20.90
CA ASP A 313 -8.45 1.38 -22.15
C ASP A 313 -6.95 1.76 -22.20
N VAL A 314 -6.08 1.02 -21.50
CA VAL A 314 -4.63 1.26 -21.49
C VAL A 314 -3.94 0.53 -22.64
N LEU A 315 -3.12 1.27 -23.40
CA LEU A 315 -2.32 0.69 -24.47
C LEU A 315 -1.18 -0.16 -23.90
N VAL A 316 -1.15 -1.45 -24.27
CA VAL A 316 -0.13 -2.40 -23.83
C VAL A 316 1.00 -2.51 -24.85
N VAL A 317 2.24 -2.27 -24.41
CA VAL A 317 3.43 -2.37 -25.23
C VAL A 317 4.32 -3.51 -24.72
N GLY A 318 4.27 -4.65 -25.41
CA GLY A 318 5.10 -5.81 -25.08
C GLY A 318 6.56 -5.67 -25.54
N PRO A 319 7.43 -6.62 -25.11
CA PRO A 319 8.82 -6.71 -25.56
C PRO A 319 8.92 -6.87 -27.08
N ARG A 320 10.07 -6.50 -27.66
CA ARG A 320 10.35 -6.79 -29.07
C ARG A 320 10.32 -8.31 -29.29
N ALA A 321 9.57 -8.72 -30.32
CA ALA A 321 9.65 -10.07 -30.88
C ALA A 321 11.00 -10.28 -31.61
#